data_AF-A0A1R4JZN2-F1
#
_entry.id   AF-A0A1R4JZN2-F1
#
_cell.length_a   1.000
_cell.length_b   1.000
_cell.length_c   1.000
_cell.angle_alpha   90.00
_cell.angle_beta   90.00
_cell.angle_gamma   90.00
#
_symmetry.space_group_name_H-M   'P 1'
#
loop_
_entity.id
_entity.type
_entity.pdbx_description
1 polymer ?
#
loop_
_entity_poly.entity_id
_entity_poly.type
_entity_poly.pdbx_seq_one_letter_code
_entity_poly.pdbx_strand_id
1 'polypeptide(L)'
;MSNIFGFNKEKKTDRDDKAQPLESTSAFSRFQVFLAKLDERAQEIVKDVEESAQIIADADTDPYKRSFLQFKSAILAQFTQIIQKASATYQTKVIPAARGMEMLEIAPFYGDWNARMVDTMQKLFHGVLERDLEKEYAQAMDEYNSAVHTFSCMQCGAKLEIDKFYFQSSYITCTYCQTQNTFNPGTKARMIEHIVQPLARARCRESYQLYKEKKELTSKKDAKKEFHAYLDALIDEMNAILPGMSQQHENYRTRMLADFENEILPW
;
A
#
# COMPACT_ATOMS: atom_id res chain seq x y z
N MET A 1 -2.18 -77.83 -35.24
CA MET A 1 -1.73 -79.06 -34.57
C MET A 1 -1.29 -78.66 -33.16
N SER A 2 -2.19 -78.81 -32.18
CA SER A 2 -2.18 -79.92 -31.20
C SER A 2 -1.14 -79.63 -30.08
N ASN A 3 -1.46 -78.88 -29.03
CA ASN A 3 -2.32 -79.17 -27.85
C ASN A 3 -1.57 -79.99 -26.78
N ILE A 4 -1.70 -79.57 -25.50
CA ILE A 4 -1.96 -80.38 -24.28
C ILE A 4 -1.09 -80.05 -23.04
N PHE A 5 -1.77 -79.46 -22.03
CA PHE A 5 -1.75 -79.66 -20.55
C PHE A 5 -0.46 -80.18 -19.87
N GLY A 6 0.02 -79.67 -18.73
CA GLY A 6 -0.57 -78.98 -17.58
C GLY A 6 0.02 -79.63 -16.31
N PHE A 7 0.29 -78.89 -15.22
CA PHE A 7 0.16 -79.41 -13.84
C PHE A 7 0.41 -78.30 -12.80
N ASN A 8 -0.60 -78.16 -11.95
CA ASN A 8 -0.69 -77.30 -10.78
C ASN A 8 0.20 -77.87 -9.65
N LYS A 9 0.95 -77.02 -8.93
CA LYS A 9 1.46 -77.35 -7.59
C LYS A 9 1.51 -76.11 -6.71
N GLU A 10 0.65 -76.15 -5.69
CA GLU A 10 0.49 -75.19 -4.62
C GLU A 10 1.84 -74.83 -3.96
N LYS A 11 2.11 -73.53 -3.81
CA LYS A 11 3.15 -73.05 -2.89
C LYS A 11 2.50 -72.64 -1.57
N LYS A 12 2.82 -73.41 -0.53
CA LYS A 12 2.56 -73.09 0.87
C LYS A 12 3.19 -71.75 1.24
N THR A 13 2.40 -71.02 2.01
CA THR A 13 2.72 -69.89 2.88
C THR A 13 3.93 -70.15 3.76
N ASP A 14 4.85 -69.19 3.80
CA ASP A 14 5.54 -68.83 5.03
C ASP A 14 5.47 -67.31 5.18
N ARG A 15 4.84 -66.90 6.29
CA ARG A 15 4.76 -65.53 6.78
C ARG A 15 6.12 -65.16 7.37
N ASP A 16 6.73 -64.11 6.83
CA ASP A 16 7.77 -63.36 7.53
C ASP A 16 7.17 -61.98 7.86
N ASP A 17 6.41 -61.94 8.95
CA ASP A 17 5.93 -60.70 9.58
C ASP A 17 7.10 -60.00 10.26
N LYS A 18 7.92 -59.28 9.48
CA LYS A 18 8.73 -58.19 10.04
C LYS A 18 7.88 -56.93 10.04
N ALA A 19 7.17 -56.75 11.15
CA ALA A 19 6.53 -55.49 11.52
C ALA A 19 7.61 -54.38 11.56
N GLN A 20 7.68 -53.59 10.50
CA GLN A 20 8.29 -52.27 10.55
C GLN A 20 7.37 -51.37 11.37
N PRO A 21 7.88 -50.57 12.32
CA PRO A 21 7.05 -49.58 13.00
C PRO A 21 6.69 -48.48 12.00
N LEU A 22 5.47 -48.56 11.46
CA LEU A 22 4.85 -47.47 10.71
C LEU A 22 4.40 -46.41 11.73
N GLU A 23 5.25 -45.42 11.99
CA GLU A 23 4.78 -44.12 12.49
C GLU A 23 3.96 -43.46 11.37
N SER A 24 2.69 -43.86 11.24
CA SER A 24 1.77 -43.26 10.29
C SER A 24 1.26 -41.92 10.82
N THR A 25 2.05 -40.86 10.67
CA THR A 25 1.53 -39.49 10.83
C THR A 25 0.43 -39.26 9.78
N SER A 26 -0.80 -38.97 10.24
CA SER A 26 -1.98 -38.72 9.41
C SER A 26 -1.74 -37.64 8.34
N ALA A 27 -2.52 -37.63 7.25
CA ALA A 27 -2.42 -36.59 6.22
C ALA A 27 -2.55 -35.18 6.82
N PHE A 28 -3.35 -35.04 7.87
CA PHE A 28 -3.49 -33.81 8.63
C PHE A 28 -2.20 -33.40 9.34
N SER A 29 -1.55 -34.30 10.09
CA SER A 29 -0.31 -33.98 10.81
C SER A 29 0.82 -33.53 9.87
N ARG A 30 0.94 -34.16 8.68
CA ARG A 30 1.90 -33.73 7.65
C ARG A 30 1.56 -32.36 7.09
N PHE A 31 0.27 -32.06 6.94
CA PHE A 31 -0.19 -30.76 6.48
C PHE A 31 0.06 -29.66 7.51
N GLN A 32 -0.11 -29.95 8.80
CA GLN A 32 0.23 -29.02 9.89
C GLN A 32 1.73 -28.67 9.87
N VAL A 33 2.61 -29.67 9.77
CA VAL A 33 4.06 -29.45 9.65
C VAL A 33 4.41 -28.64 8.39
N PHE A 34 3.71 -28.90 7.29
CA PHE A 34 3.90 -28.15 6.05
C PHE A 34 3.49 -26.68 6.19
N LEU A 35 2.32 -26.40 6.78
CA LEU A 35 1.86 -25.02 7.03
C LEU A 35 2.78 -24.29 8.03
N ALA A 36 3.28 -24.98 9.06
CA ALA A 36 4.26 -24.40 9.99
C ALA A 36 5.54 -23.93 9.29
N LYS A 37 6.05 -24.68 8.31
CA LYS A 37 7.21 -24.25 7.50
C LYS A 37 6.90 -23.05 6.61
N LEU A 38 5.65 -22.93 6.14
CA LEU A 38 5.22 -21.75 5.39
C LEU A 38 5.07 -20.53 6.31
N ASP A 39 4.63 -20.73 7.56
CA ASP A 39 4.59 -19.70 8.59
C ASP A 39 6.01 -19.21 8.93
N GLU A 40 6.96 -20.12 9.16
CA GLU A 40 8.38 -19.76 9.39
C GLU A 40 8.92 -18.89 8.25
N ARG A 41 8.67 -19.30 7.00
CA ARG A 41 9.08 -18.51 5.83
C ARG A 41 8.37 -17.15 5.77
N ALA A 42 7.10 -17.08 6.13
CA ALA A 42 6.38 -15.83 6.17
C ALA A 42 6.95 -14.89 7.24
N GLN A 43 7.28 -15.42 8.42
CA GLN A 43 7.90 -14.67 9.52
C GLN A 43 9.28 -14.12 9.16
N GLU A 44 10.09 -14.88 8.41
CA GLU A 44 11.35 -14.36 7.84
C GLU A 44 11.11 -13.12 6.97
N ILE A 45 10.11 -13.18 6.08
CA ILE A 45 9.78 -12.04 5.22
C ILE A 45 9.25 -10.86 6.05
N VAL A 46 8.42 -11.11 7.07
CA VAL A 46 7.96 -10.05 7.99
C VAL A 46 9.15 -9.34 8.62
N LYS A 47 10.10 -10.12 9.17
CA LYS A 47 11.30 -9.57 9.80
C LYS A 47 12.14 -8.75 8.82
N ASP A 48 12.36 -9.26 7.61
CA ASP A 48 13.09 -8.55 6.57
C ASP A 48 12.41 -7.19 6.24
N VAL A 49 11.07 -7.16 6.19
CA VAL A 49 10.31 -5.93 5.98
C VAL A 49 10.46 -4.97 7.15
N GLU A 50 10.30 -5.44 8.39
CA GLU A 50 10.44 -4.63 9.60
C GLU A 50 11.82 -3.96 9.69
N GLU A 51 12.88 -4.67 9.28
CA GLU A 51 14.25 -4.16 9.32
C GLU A 51 14.59 -3.22 8.17
N SER A 52 14.01 -3.41 6.98
CA SER A 52 14.46 -2.74 5.75
C SER A 52 13.48 -1.76 5.12
N ALA A 53 12.17 -1.90 5.34
CA ALA A 53 11.18 -1.22 4.53
C ALA A 53 11.21 0.31 4.68
N GLN A 54 11.36 0.81 5.92
CA GLN A 54 11.48 2.26 6.15
C GLN A 54 12.78 2.82 5.57
N ILE A 55 13.90 2.08 5.69
CA ILE A 55 15.20 2.48 5.15
C ILE A 55 15.11 2.62 3.63
N ILE A 56 14.48 1.65 2.95
CA ILE A 56 14.27 1.68 1.50
C ILE A 56 13.34 2.85 1.12
N ALA A 57 12.26 3.07 1.88
CA ALA A 57 11.34 4.19 1.64
C ALA A 57 12.04 5.55 1.77
N ASP A 58 12.89 5.72 2.79
CA ASP A 58 13.61 6.96 3.06
C ASP A 58 14.74 7.23 2.05
N ALA A 59 15.42 6.17 1.59
CA ALA A 59 16.49 6.26 0.60
C ALA A 59 15.97 6.53 -0.82
N ASP A 60 14.70 6.20 -1.11
CA ASP A 60 14.09 6.46 -2.41
C ASP A 60 13.75 7.96 -2.56
N THR A 61 14.62 8.69 -3.26
CA THR A 61 14.43 10.11 -3.56
C THR A 61 13.53 10.38 -4.76
N ASP A 62 13.05 9.33 -5.46
CA ASP A 62 12.10 9.50 -6.57
C ASP A 62 10.76 10.02 -6.02
N PRO A 63 10.18 11.10 -6.58
CA PRO A 63 8.89 11.65 -6.12
C PRO A 63 7.72 10.65 -6.16
N TYR A 64 7.81 9.61 -7.00
CA TYR A 64 6.82 8.56 -7.15
C TYR A 64 7.22 7.28 -6.40
N LYS A 65 8.30 7.28 -5.61
CA LYS A 65 8.76 6.17 -4.77
C LYS A 65 8.88 4.85 -5.53
N ARG A 66 9.36 4.89 -6.77
CA ARG A 66 9.36 3.74 -7.69
C ARG A 66 10.17 2.56 -7.16
N SER A 67 11.31 2.81 -6.53
CA SER A 67 12.17 1.75 -5.98
C SER A 67 11.48 1.08 -4.79
N PHE A 68 10.91 1.88 -3.87
CA PHE A 68 10.16 1.36 -2.74
C PHE A 68 8.91 0.57 -3.19
N LEU A 69 8.17 1.07 -4.17
CA LEU A 69 6.99 0.37 -4.71
C LEU A 69 7.35 -0.95 -5.40
N GLN A 70 8.50 -1.03 -6.08
CA GLN A 70 9.02 -2.28 -6.63
C GLN A 70 9.38 -3.28 -5.53
N PHE A 71 10.07 -2.83 -4.47
CA PHE A 71 10.38 -3.64 -3.30
C PHE A 71 9.09 -4.19 -2.65
N LYS A 72 8.14 -3.32 -2.34
CA LYS A 72 6.82 -3.67 -1.79
C LYS A 72 6.10 -4.71 -2.66
N SER A 73 6.08 -4.50 -3.98
CA SER A 73 5.46 -5.44 -4.93
C SER A 73 6.14 -6.81 -4.92
N ALA A 74 7.48 -6.85 -4.86
CA ALA A 74 8.23 -8.11 -4.81
C ALA A 74 7.95 -8.89 -3.51
N ILE A 75 7.88 -8.21 -2.37
CA ILE A 75 7.53 -8.81 -1.08
C ILE A 75 6.09 -9.37 -1.10
N LEU A 76 5.12 -8.60 -1.58
CA LEU A 76 3.73 -9.04 -1.68
C LEU A 76 3.58 -10.25 -2.62
N ALA A 77 4.37 -10.31 -3.69
CA ALA A 77 4.42 -11.47 -4.58
C ALA A 77 4.94 -12.72 -3.85
N GLN A 78 5.96 -12.59 -2.99
CA GLN A 78 6.45 -13.71 -2.17
C GLN A 78 5.36 -14.23 -1.20
N PHE A 79 4.65 -13.34 -0.51
CA PHE A 79 3.52 -13.73 0.34
C PHE A 79 2.41 -14.42 -0.44
N THR A 80 2.07 -13.89 -1.61
CA THR A 80 1.07 -14.46 -2.51
C THR A 80 1.45 -15.88 -2.92
N GLN A 81 2.73 -16.12 -3.23
CA GLN A 81 3.23 -17.45 -3.56
C GLN A 81 3.11 -18.44 -2.39
N ILE A 82 3.35 -18.00 -1.15
CA ILE A 82 3.18 -18.84 0.05
C ILE A 82 1.72 -19.28 0.19
N ILE A 83 0.78 -18.33 0.10
CA ILE A 83 -0.67 -18.60 0.19
C ILE A 83 -1.12 -19.52 -0.94
N GLN A 84 -0.70 -19.25 -2.18
CA GLN A 84 -1.03 -20.08 -3.34
C GLN A 84 -0.48 -21.50 -3.20
N LYS A 85 0.75 -21.66 -2.70
CA LYS A 85 1.36 -22.98 -2.47
C LYS A 85 0.61 -23.78 -1.40
N ALA A 86 0.16 -23.12 -0.34
CA ALA A 86 -0.69 -23.73 0.68
C ALA A 86 -2.03 -24.16 0.11
N SER A 87 -2.71 -23.26 -0.61
CA SER A 87 -3.98 -23.53 -1.27
C SER A 87 -3.89 -24.69 -2.27
N ALA A 88 -2.87 -24.68 -3.14
CA ALA A 88 -2.64 -25.76 -4.10
C ALA A 88 -2.41 -27.11 -3.39
N THR A 89 -1.61 -27.13 -2.32
CA THR A 89 -1.34 -28.36 -1.55
C THR A 89 -2.60 -28.85 -0.85
N TYR A 90 -3.36 -27.94 -0.24
CA TYR A 90 -4.64 -28.24 0.39
C TYR A 90 -5.62 -28.89 -0.59
N GLN A 91 -5.84 -28.26 -1.74
CA GLN A 91 -6.79 -28.71 -2.77
C GLN A 91 -6.36 -30.03 -3.44
N THR A 92 -5.07 -30.18 -3.76
CA THR A 92 -4.61 -31.29 -4.61
C THR A 92 -4.09 -32.50 -3.84
N LYS A 93 -3.67 -32.33 -2.57
CA LYS A 93 -3.07 -33.40 -1.76
C LYS A 93 -3.85 -33.70 -0.49
N VAL A 94 -4.36 -32.68 0.20
CA VAL A 94 -5.00 -32.84 1.51
C VAL A 94 -6.46 -33.25 1.37
N ILE A 95 -7.26 -32.50 0.61
CA ILE A 95 -8.68 -32.82 0.37
C ILE A 95 -8.85 -34.26 -0.17
N PRO A 96 -8.09 -34.71 -1.19
CA PRO A 96 -8.27 -36.07 -1.72
C PRO A 96 -7.82 -37.17 -0.75
N ALA A 97 -6.94 -36.87 0.20
CA ALA A 97 -6.41 -37.82 1.16
C ALA A 97 -7.19 -37.86 2.49
N ALA A 98 -7.98 -36.82 2.79
CA ALA A 98 -8.77 -36.72 4.01
C ALA A 98 -9.89 -37.76 4.05
N ARG A 99 -10.09 -38.41 5.21
CA ARG A 99 -11.14 -39.43 5.37
C ARG A 99 -12.17 -39.04 6.42
N GLY A 100 -13.45 -39.18 6.07
CA GLY A 100 -14.56 -39.07 7.01
C GLY A 100 -14.54 -37.78 7.85
N MET A 101 -14.47 -37.94 9.18
CA MET A 101 -14.50 -36.83 10.15
C MET A 101 -13.23 -35.96 10.16
N GLU A 102 -12.09 -36.42 9.60
CA GLU A 102 -10.84 -35.61 9.58
C GLU A 102 -11.04 -34.27 8.86
N MET A 103 -11.91 -34.22 7.85
CA MET A 103 -12.16 -32.98 7.10
C MET A 103 -12.80 -31.88 7.96
N LEU A 104 -13.53 -32.25 9.03
CA LEU A 104 -14.11 -31.30 9.98
C LEU A 104 -13.04 -30.59 10.81
N GLU A 105 -11.85 -31.16 10.93
CA GLU A 105 -10.71 -30.54 11.63
C GLU A 105 -9.79 -29.80 10.67
N ILE A 106 -9.52 -30.39 9.50
CA ILE A 106 -8.59 -29.83 8.51
C ILE A 106 -9.13 -28.50 7.94
N ALA A 107 -10.41 -28.45 7.59
CA ALA A 107 -11.01 -27.29 6.94
C ALA A 107 -10.94 -26.00 7.79
N PRO A 108 -11.40 -25.98 9.06
CA PRO A 108 -11.25 -24.79 9.90
C PRO A 108 -9.78 -24.46 10.16
N PHE A 109 -8.92 -25.46 10.40
CA PHE A 109 -7.49 -25.24 10.61
C PHE A 109 -6.83 -24.51 9.44
N TYR A 110 -7.11 -24.94 8.20
CA TYR A 110 -6.63 -24.26 7.00
C TYR A 110 -7.25 -22.88 6.83
N GLY A 111 -8.56 -22.74 7.09
CA GLY A 111 -9.27 -21.47 7.01
C GLY A 111 -8.65 -20.40 7.92
N ASP A 112 -8.40 -20.77 9.18
CA ASP A 112 -7.75 -19.88 10.16
C ASP A 112 -6.33 -19.53 9.76
N TRP A 113 -5.55 -20.52 9.27
CA TRP A 113 -4.21 -20.28 8.77
C TRP A 113 -4.21 -19.29 7.60
N ASN A 114 -5.09 -19.51 6.61
CA ASN A 114 -5.20 -18.65 5.44
C ASN A 114 -5.64 -17.22 5.82
N ALA A 115 -6.61 -17.08 6.72
CA ALA A 115 -7.05 -15.79 7.22
C ALA A 115 -5.90 -15.02 7.90
N ARG A 116 -5.12 -15.66 8.77
CA ARG A 116 -3.93 -15.05 9.40
C ARG A 116 -2.88 -14.63 8.38
N MET A 117 -2.62 -15.45 7.37
CA MET A 117 -1.64 -15.14 6.33
C MET A 117 -2.06 -13.94 5.46
N VAL A 118 -3.34 -13.88 5.07
CA VAL A 118 -3.89 -12.73 4.34
C VAL A 118 -3.84 -11.47 5.20
N ASP A 119 -4.24 -11.55 6.47
CA ASP A 119 -4.19 -10.42 7.41
C ASP A 119 -2.75 -9.90 7.59
N THR A 120 -1.79 -10.81 7.76
CA THR A 120 -0.36 -10.48 7.87
C THR A 120 0.14 -9.77 6.61
N MET A 121 -0.17 -10.30 5.42
CA MET A 121 0.21 -9.70 4.13
C MET A 121 -0.38 -8.29 3.97
N GLN A 122 -1.64 -8.08 4.38
CA GLN A 122 -2.30 -6.78 4.31
C GLN A 122 -1.64 -5.75 5.24
N LYS A 123 -1.28 -6.18 6.46
CA LYS A 123 -0.71 -5.30 7.49
C LYS A 123 0.79 -5.06 7.36
N LEU A 124 1.47 -5.83 6.51
CA LEU A 124 2.92 -5.90 6.39
C LEU A 124 3.63 -4.54 6.26
N PHE A 125 2.99 -3.58 5.60
CA PHE A 125 3.54 -2.23 5.38
C PHE A 125 2.81 -1.12 6.13
N HIS A 126 1.89 -1.43 7.05
CA HIS A 126 1.08 -0.41 7.75
C HIS A 126 1.92 0.56 8.59
N GLY A 127 3.06 0.11 9.13
CA GLY A 127 3.97 0.93 9.91
C GLY A 127 4.98 1.74 9.08
N VAL A 128 5.01 1.56 7.76
CA VAL A 128 6.00 2.18 6.88
C VAL A 128 5.47 3.50 6.36
N LEU A 129 6.20 4.58 6.64
CA LEU A 129 5.96 5.89 6.06
C LEU A 129 6.48 5.91 4.62
N GLU A 130 5.62 5.57 3.68
CA GLU A 130 5.94 5.54 2.24
C GLU A 130 6.38 6.92 1.72
N ARG A 131 5.76 7.99 2.21
CA ARG A 131 6.10 9.38 1.88
C ARG A 131 5.99 10.28 3.11
N ASP A 132 7.05 11.05 3.35
CA ASP A 132 7.06 12.13 4.33
C ASP A 132 6.65 13.44 3.64
N LEU A 133 5.35 13.67 3.57
CA LEU A 133 4.77 14.81 2.86
C LEU A 133 5.16 16.16 3.46
N GLU A 134 5.42 16.22 4.77
CA GLU A 134 5.89 17.44 5.44
C GLU A 134 7.31 17.77 5.01
N LYS A 135 8.20 16.77 5.02
CA LYS A 135 9.57 16.93 4.54
C LYS A 135 9.62 17.26 3.05
N GLU A 136 8.82 16.59 2.23
CA GLU A 136 8.72 16.90 0.79
C GLU A 136 8.28 18.35 0.55
N TYR A 137 7.25 18.80 1.27
CA TYR A 137 6.78 20.19 1.18
C TYR A 137 7.83 21.19 1.65
N ALA A 138 8.46 20.96 2.81
CA ALA A 138 9.49 21.84 3.35
C ALA A 138 10.65 22.00 2.35
N GLN A 139 11.15 20.89 1.79
CA GLN A 139 12.22 20.93 0.80
C GLN A 139 11.81 21.67 -0.49
N ALA A 140 10.56 21.52 -0.93
CA ALA A 140 10.07 22.21 -2.11
C ALA A 140 9.94 23.72 -1.87
N MET A 141 9.48 24.13 -0.69
CA MET A 141 9.41 25.53 -0.29
C MET A 141 10.79 26.16 -0.08
N ASP A 142 11.73 25.43 0.50
CA ASP A 142 13.12 25.90 0.65
C ASP A 142 13.78 26.16 -0.70
N GLU A 143 13.60 25.25 -1.67
CA GLU A 143 14.09 25.42 -3.05
C GLU A 143 13.44 26.65 -3.71
N TYR A 144 12.12 26.78 -3.60
CA TYR A 144 11.38 27.90 -4.19
C TYR A 144 11.79 29.24 -3.59
N ASN A 145 11.83 29.34 -2.26
CA ASN A 145 12.21 30.56 -1.55
C ASN A 145 13.66 30.97 -1.88
N SER A 146 14.56 30.00 -2.00
CA SER A 146 15.94 30.24 -2.44
C SER A 146 16.00 30.79 -3.87
N ALA A 147 15.20 30.23 -4.79
CA ALA A 147 15.09 30.73 -6.15
C ALA A 147 14.56 32.18 -6.17
N VAL A 148 13.52 32.49 -5.40
CA VAL A 148 12.97 33.86 -5.28
C VAL A 148 14.01 34.82 -4.70
N HIS A 149 14.72 34.43 -3.64
CA HIS A 149 15.67 35.32 -2.97
C HIS A 149 16.88 35.68 -3.82
N THR A 150 17.35 34.75 -4.66
CA THR A 150 18.53 34.94 -5.51
C THR A 150 18.20 35.54 -6.88
N PHE A 151 16.91 35.58 -7.25
CA PHE A 151 16.49 36.02 -8.58
C PHE A 151 16.72 37.52 -8.80
N SER A 152 17.58 37.82 -9.78
CA SER A 152 18.01 39.17 -10.12
C SER A 152 18.10 39.31 -11.63
N CYS A 153 17.99 40.53 -12.14
CA CYS A 153 18.11 40.81 -13.56
C CYS A 153 19.52 40.48 -14.05
N MET A 154 19.61 39.68 -15.13
CA MET A 154 20.89 39.27 -15.71
C MET A 154 21.68 40.43 -16.35
N GLN A 155 20.99 41.50 -16.75
CA GLN A 155 21.62 42.65 -17.42
C GLN A 155 22.10 43.73 -16.45
N CYS A 156 21.25 44.13 -15.50
CA CYS A 156 21.53 45.26 -14.60
C CYS A 156 21.73 44.88 -13.13
N GLY A 157 21.55 43.60 -12.76
CA GLY A 157 21.67 43.13 -11.39
C GLY A 157 20.54 43.55 -10.45
N ALA A 158 19.54 44.30 -10.92
CA ALA A 158 18.42 44.71 -10.09
C ALA A 158 17.63 43.49 -9.58
N LYS A 159 17.25 43.51 -8.30
CA LYS A 159 16.39 42.48 -7.72
C LYS A 159 15.03 42.49 -8.42
N LEU A 160 14.54 41.31 -8.80
CA LEU A 160 13.23 41.16 -9.46
C LEU A 160 12.22 40.62 -8.46
N GLU A 161 11.04 41.22 -8.41
CA GLU A 161 9.96 40.77 -7.56
C GLU A 161 9.18 39.62 -8.20
N ILE A 162 8.80 38.65 -7.37
CA ILE A 162 7.95 37.53 -7.74
C ILE A 162 6.62 37.74 -7.00
N ASP A 163 5.59 38.13 -7.75
CA ASP A 163 4.30 38.58 -7.24
C ASP A 163 3.32 37.44 -6.92
N LYS A 164 3.60 36.24 -7.43
CA LYS A 164 2.79 35.04 -7.23
C LYS A 164 3.63 33.77 -7.30
N PHE A 165 3.03 32.69 -6.83
CA PHE A 165 3.63 31.37 -6.97
C PHE A 165 3.66 30.92 -8.44
N TYR A 166 4.84 30.53 -8.95
CA TYR A 166 5.01 30.03 -10.31
C TYR A 166 5.39 28.55 -10.26
N PHE A 167 4.61 27.69 -10.92
CA PHE A 167 4.90 26.26 -11.03
C PHE A 167 5.81 25.90 -12.19
N GLN A 168 5.98 26.82 -13.14
CA GLN A 168 6.75 26.62 -14.35
C GLN A 168 7.68 27.79 -14.60
N SER A 169 8.71 27.56 -15.40
CA SER A 169 9.60 28.63 -15.83
C SER A 169 8.78 29.74 -16.49
N SER A 170 8.97 30.97 -16.01
CA SER A 170 8.13 32.11 -16.40
C SER A 170 8.99 33.33 -16.71
N TYR A 171 8.58 34.10 -17.70
CA TYR A 171 9.29 35.32 -18.07
C TYR A 171 8.88 36.48 -17.18
N ILE A 172 9.87 37.13 -16.58
CA ILE A 172 9.74 38.30 -15.71
C ILE A 172 10.52 39.45 -16.33
N THR A 173 9.82 40.52 -16.68
CA THR A 173 10.43 41.72 -17.25
C THR A 173 11.01 42.59 -16.15
N CYS A 174 12.27 43.00 -16.30
CA CYS A 174 12.91 43.94 -15.38
C CYS A 174 12.29 45.34 -15.53
N THR A 175 11.72 45.87 -14.45
CA THR A 175 11.13 47.22 -14.44
C THR A 175 12.16 48.33 -14.67
N TYR A 176 13.43 48.08 -14.37
CA TYR A 176 14.52 49.06 -14.53
C TYR A 176 15.05 49.13 -15.97
N CYS A 177 15.52 48.02 -16.54
CA CYS A 177 16.17 47.99 -17.85
C CYS A 177 15.36 47.31 -18.96
N GLN A 178 14.13 46.87 -18.67
CA GLN A 178 13.20 46.21 -19.61
C GLN A 178 13.69 44.86 -20.18
N THR A 179 14.82 44.34 -19.70
CA THR A 179 15.30 43.00 -20.08
C THR A 179 14.34 41.93 -19.56
N GLN A 180 14.01 40.96 -20.40
CA GLN A 180 13.23 39.79 -20.02
C GLN A 180 14.14 38.74 -19.37
N ASN A 181 13.78 38.27 -18.18
CA ASN A 181 14.53 37.27 -17.41
C ASN A 181 13.65 36.04 -17.22
N THR A 182 14.25 34.87 -17.17
CA THR A 182 13.51 33.61 -16.96
C THR A 182 13.63 33.21 -15.50
N PHE A 183 12.53 33.31 -14.76
CA PHE A 183 12.44 32.73 -13.42
C PHE A 183 12.23 31.23 -13.52
N ASN A 184 13.01 30.45 -12.79
CA ASN A 184 12.83 29.00 -12.65
C ASN A 184 12.53 28.67 -11.18
N PRO A 185 11.34 28.16 -10.86
CA PRO A 185 10.95 27.89 -9.47
C PRO A 185 11.67 26.70 -8.82
N GLY A 186 12.46 25.93 -9.57
CA GLY A 186 13.05 24.67 -9.11
C GLY A 186 12.22 23.46 -9.58
N THR A 187 12.72 22.24 -9.37
CA THR A 187 12.02 21.02 -9.81
C THR A 187 11.01 20.55 -8.76
N LYS A 188 11.33 20.62 -7.47
CA LYS A 188 10.40 20.19 -6.40
C LYS A 188 9.23 21.15 -6.25
N ALA A 189 9.47 22.45 -6.42
CA ALA A 189 8.43 23.47 -6.38
C ALA A 189 7.31 23.23 -7.40
N ARG A 190 7.63 22.67 -8.58
CA ARG A 190 6.63 22.32 -9.60
C ARG A 190 5.69 21.19 -9.16
N MET A 191 6.13 20.40 -8.18
CA MET A 191 5.38 19.25 -7.65
C MET A 191 4.51 19.61 -6.44
N ILE A 192 4.60 20.84 -5.93
CA ILE A 192 3.82 21.27 -4.75
C ILE A 192 2.32 21.07 -4.97
N GLU A 193 1.81 21.33 -6.17
CA GLU A 193 0.38 21.11 -6.50
C GLU A 193 -0.06 19.67 -6.20
N HIS A 194 0.80 18.68 -6.43
CA HIS A 194 0.52 17.27 -6.15
C HIS A 194 0.68 16.88 -4.68
N ILE A 195 1.29 17.75 -3.86
CA ILE A 195 1.51 17.53 -2.42
C ILE A 195 0.40 18.19 -1.60
N VAL A 196 -0.16 19.32 -2.06
CA VAL A 196 -1.13 20.13 -1.30
C VAL A 196 -2.29 19.31 -0.75
N GLN A 197 -3.05 18.61 -1.61
CA GLN A 197 -4.21 17.84 -1.16
C GLN A 197 -3.81 16.66 -0.25
N PRO A 198 -2.84 15.79 -0.61
CA PRO A 198 -2.39 14.72 0.29
C PRO A 198 -1.92 15.20 1.66
N LEU A 199 -1.15 16.30 1.69
CA LEU A 199 -0.62 16.87 2.92
C LEU A 199 -1.73 17.44 3.80
N ALA A 200 -2.63 18.24 3.22
CA ALA A 200 -3.78 18.78 3.94
C ALA A 200 -4.66 17.66 4.52
N ARG A 201 -4.86 16.56 3.78
CA ARG A 201 -5.57 15.37 4.29
C ARG A 201 -4.84 14.69 5.43
N ALA A 202 -3.51 14.64 5.40
CA ALA A 202 -2.71 14.07 6.48
C ALA A 202 -2.86 14.91 7.76
N ARG A 203 -2.81 16.25 7.65
CA ARG A 203 -3.02 17.18 8.77
C ARG A 203 -4.44 17.15 9.33
N CYS A 204 -5.45 17.02 8.46
CA CYS A 204 -6.86 16.94 8.85
C CYS A 204 -7.35 15.53 9.21
N ARG A 205 -6.45 14.56 9.42
CA ARG A 205 -6.81 13.14 9.62
C ARG A 205 -7.82 12.92 10.75
N GLU A 206 -7.68 13.64 11.87
CA GLU A 206 -8.56 13.49 13.03
C GLU A 206 -10.00 13.90 12.70
N SER A 207 -10.20 15.04 12.02
CA SER A 207 -11.52 15.49 11.59
C SER A 207 -12.18 14.52 10.58
N TYR A 208 -11.38 13.93 9.69
CA TYR A 208 -11.87 12.89 8.78
C TYR A 208 -12.28 11.61 9.51
N GLN A 209 -11.54 11.24 10.55
CA GLN A 209 -11.86 10.07 11.39
C GLN A 209 -13.15 10.30 12.18
N LEU A 210 -13.35 11.49 12.74
CA LEU A 210 -14.59 11.88 13.40
C LEU A 210 -15.81 11.77 12.46
N TYR A 211 -15.67 12.26 11.23
CA TYR A 211 -16.68 12.08 10.19
C TYR A 211 -17.00 10.60 9.97
N LYS A 212 -15.99 9.74 9.79
CA LYS A 212 -16.18 8.30 9.59
C LYS A 212 -16.93 7.64 10.74
N GLU A 213 -16.56 7.95 11.97
CA GLU A 213 -17.23 7.40 13.15
C GLU A 213 -18.69 7.83 13.23
N LYS A 214 -18.98 9.11 12.94
CA LYS A 214 -20.35 9.64 12.93
C LYS A 214 -21.18 9.04 11.80
N LYS A 215 -20.58 8.78 10.65
CA LYS A 215 -21.23 8.11 9.53
C LYS A 215 -21.73 6.71 9.88
N GLU A 216 -20.95 5.93 10.64
CA GLU A 216 -21.34 4.59 11.11
C GLU A 216 -22.41 4.63 12.22
N LEU A 217 -22.37 5.67 13.06
CA LEU A 217 -23.15 5.71 14.31
C LEU A 217 -24.42 6.58 14.25
N THR A 218 -24.57 7.43 13.25
CA THR A 218 -25.61 8.49 13.24
C THR A 218 -26.33 8.63 11.91
N SER A 219 -27.25 9.58 11.83
CA SER A 219 -28.02 9.85 10.61
C SER A 219 -27.14 10.47 9.53
N LYS A 220 -27.54 10.28 8.26
CA LYS A 220 -26.96 10.96 7.09
C LYS A 220 -26.83 12.48 7.29
N LYS A 221 -27.79 13.11 7.97
CA LYS A 221 -27.78 14.55 8.26
C LYS A 221 -26.67 14.95 9.23
N ASP A 222 -26.42 14.16 10.26
CA ASP A 222 -25.38 14.44 11.25
C ASP A 222 -23.99 14.14 10.69
N ALA A 223 -23.85 13.03 9.96
CA ALA A 223 -22.63 12.71 9.21
C ALA A 223 -22.28 13.80 8.18
N LYS A 224 -23.27 14.38 7.50
CA LYS A 224 -23.09 15.51 6.58
C LYS A 224 -22.47 16.72 7.28
N LYS A 225 -22.92 17.05 8.49
CA LYS A 225 -22.38 18.20 9.24
C LYS A 225 -20.88 18.04 9.51
N GLU A 226 -20.47 16.85 9.95
CA GLU A 226 -19.05 16.56 10.20
C GLU A 226 -18.24 16.49 8.90
N PHE A 227 -18.83 15.98 7.83
CA PHE A 227 -18.19 16.00 6.51
C PHE A 227 -17.93 17.42 6.01
N HIS A 228 -18.90 18.33 6.17
CA HIS A 228 -18.72 19.75 5.87
C HIS A 228 -17.60 20.37 6.72
N ALA A 229 -17.58 20.13 8.04
CA ALA A 229 -16.54 20.65 8.92
C ALA A 229 -15.13 20.13 8.53
N TYR A 230 -15.02 18.85 8.17
CA TYR A 230 -13.79 18.28 7.63
C TYR A 230 -13.37 18.97 6.32
N LEU A 231 -14.30 19.17 5.39
CA LEU A 231 -13.99 19.83 4.11
C LEU A 231 -13.56 21.28 4.30
N ASP A 232 -14.21 22.03 5.19
CA ASP A 232 -13.81 23.40 5.50
C ASP A 232 -12.38 23.45 6.03
N ALA A 233 -12.06 22.61 7.03
CA ALA A 233 -10.70 22.48 7.55
C ALA A 233 -9.68 22.05 6.49
N LEU A 234 -10.07 21.11 5.60
CA LEU A 234 -9.21 20.66 4.51
C LEU A 234 -8.90 21.81 3.54
N ILE A 235 -9.89 22.61 3.15
CA ILE A 235 -9.68 23.74 2.24
C ILE A 235 -8.84 24.83 2.89
N ASP A 236 -9.06 25.11 4.18
CA ASP A 236 -8.24 26.07 4.92
C ASP A 236 -6.77 25.64 4.95
N GLU A 237 -6.50 24.35 5.21
CA GLU A 237 -5.13 23.82 5.14
C GLU A 237 -4.55 23.89 3.72
N MET A 238 -5.33 23.54 2.69
CA MET A 238 -4.88 23.66 1.29
C MET A 238 -4.52 25.11 0.93
N ASN A 239 -5.33 26.07 1.37
CA ASN A 239 -5.09 27.50 1.18
C ASN A 239 -3.88 27.99 1.99
N ALA A 240 -3.64 27.46 3.18
CA ALA A 240 -2.45 27.78 3.96
C ALA A 240 -1.17 27.25 3.30
N ILE A 241 -1.22 26.02 2.77
CA ILE A 241 -0.10 25.39 2.06
C ILE A 241 0.21 26.14 0.75
N LEU A 242 -0.83 26.54 0.01
CA LEU A 242 -0.70 27.18 -1.29
C LEU A 242 -1.81 28.24 -1.53
N PRO A 243 -1.61 29.48 -1.07
CA PRO A 243 -2.66 30.50 -1.07
C PRO A 243 -3.07 30.99 -2.47
N GLY A 244 -2.22 30.81 -3.49
CA GLY A 244 -2.49 31.24 -4.87
C GLY A 244 -3.54 30.42 -5.63
N MET A 245 -4.08 29.35 -5.02
CA MET A 245 -4.99 28.39 -5.67
C MET A 245 -6.38 28.31 -4.99
N SER A 246 -6.75 29.32 -4.21
CA SER A 246 -7.99 29.30 -3.40
C SER A 246 -9.26 29.04 -4.20
N GLN A 247 -9.37 29.60 -5.41
CA GLN A 247 -10.53 29.35 -6.28
C GLN A 247 -10.63 27.88 -6.72
N GLN A 248 -9.50 27.25 -7.03
CA GLN A 248 -9.42 25.84 -7.42
C GLN A 248 -9.75 24.94 -6.22
N HIS A 249 -9.29 25.31 -5.02
CA HIS A 249 -9.62 24.60 -3.79
C HIS A 249 -11.13 24.67 -3.48
N GLU A 250 -11.77 25.82 -3.69
CA GLU A 250 -13.23 25.94 -3.50
C GLU A 250 -14.03 25.14 -4.55
N ASN A 251 -13.57 25.11 -5.80
CA ASN A 251 -14.17 24.27 -6.83
C ASN A 251 -14.10 22.78 -6.43
N TYR A 252 -12.96 22.36 -5.86
CA TYR A 252 -12.78 21.01 -5.33
C TYR A 252 -13.76 20.71 -4.20
N ARG A 253 -13.93 21.65 -3.25
CA ARG A 253 -14.92 21.53 -2.15
C ARG A 253 -16.33 21.34 -2.67
N THR A 254 -16.75 22.18 -3.62
CA THR A 254 -18.07 22.13 -4.24
C THR A 254 -18.33 20.76 -4.87
N ARG A 255 -17.35 20.21 -5.60
CA ARG A 255 -17.44 18.86 -6.18
C ARG A 255 -17.58 17.80 -5.10
N MET A 256 -16.74 17.82 -4.06
CA MET A 256 -16.77 16.82 -2.98
C MET A 256 -18.12 16.81 -2.23
N LEU A 257 -18.73 17.97 -2.03
CA LEU A 257 -20.07 18.08 -1.46
C LEU A 257 -21.14 17.49 -2.38
N ALA A 258 -21.06 17.77 -3.68
CA ALA A 258 -21.97 17.18 -4.65
C ALA A 258 -21.84 15.65 -4.71
N ASP A 259 -20.61 15.12 -4.68
CA ASP A 259 -20.35 13.68 -4.67
C ASP A 259 -20.91 12.99 -3.41
N PHE A 260 -20.88 13.67 -2.27
CA PHE A 260 -21.49 13.21 -1.03
C PHE A 260 -23.03 13.18 -1.10
N GLU A 261 -23.65 14.23 -1.66
CA GLU A 261 -25.11 14.28 -1.83
C GLU A 261 -25.61 13.20 -2.80
N ASN A 262 -24.86 12.98 -3.88
CA ASN A 262 -25.19 12.02 -4.94
C ASN A 262 -24.80 10.58 -4.61
N GLU A 263 -24.28 10.31 -3.40
CA GLU A 263 -23.89 8.96 -2.93
C GLU A 263 -22.83 8.28 -3.81
N ILE A 264 -22.07 9.08 -4.57
CA ILE A 264 -20.94 8.61 -5.38
C ILE A 264 -19.78 8.22 -4.47
N LEU A 265 -19.61 8.96 -3.37
CA LEU A 265 -18.80 8.51 -2.25
C LEU A 265 -19.62 7.48 -1.46
N PRO A 266 -19.17 6.22 -1.34
CA PRO A 266 -19.93 5.20 -0.62
C PRO A 266 -20.24 5.70 0.80
N TRP A 267 -21.47 5.45 1.27
CA TRP A 267 -21.83 5.46 2.69
C TRP A 267 -21.02 4.45 3.50
#